data_AF-A0A7J6P5H6-F1
#
_entry.id   AF-A0A7J6P5H6-F1
#
_cell.length_a   1.000
_cell.length_b   1.000
_cell.length_c   1.000
_cell.angle_alpha   90.00
_cell.angle_beta   90.00
_cell.angle_gamma   90.00
#
_symmetry.space_group_name_H-M   'P 1'
#
loop_
_entity.id
_entity.type
_entity.pdbx_description
1 polymer ?
#
loop_
_entity_poly.entity_id
_entity_poly.type
_entity_poly.pdbx_seq_one_letter_code
_entity_poly.pdbx_strand_id
1 'polypeptide(L)'
;MDTPYPADATKQAVVSEILGKSGLLYSEPAKSKHVLCRPKILPIKSITLEKIGDSSTKDRPLSVGDAKFDLLTPALRSRAFPLEFFDDVNAYETRTPEEWLQWCAEIESLGQPSADVLHSRDGRNQFVPCSVRGYDAADERFVIVIPSEAGMVKRVKRLSLRFRCEDRIRFRDRIEWAGQCRRNALLRLELNSRLRARCHELGLRMPARMQQNLADMCFRALQDLSKISQVKCPQEILEGPVKWLVQEVDARYKMTLTKHAMGFGRDSVRLFCMRFVRVGVPASKCSACGSSTLIGLDAIPAVTLESCSRAAEVSRMPPKKGRQMERSATKRNPSPTPVLSFAEFIEQTRAHKEKVAEVVQRHWRDYAVRELFDKLGTTFNFLREDTQRHVESPQHAVCRMIDMMLGRMITRWLEACLEEWVRSIETPSLFPTIRIELDLSESGKVILSPSRAEIIQTFESLIDSAETALATLSTVEPELFPYCGIPSESLVTIDQKLMVNFKERVGCALLEDLREPLQLAESYAAHEKIRFEVGPPSNAAENFGAARDFVNRCAQASAAVTRVCPGGMRSKLFIVDTRNVTRKLSMARERVSRDFLISTSRQLEKEVRELRYAYRSLEQQLSVTPE
;
A
#
# COMPACT_ATOMS: atom_id res chain seq x y z
N MET A 1 40.18 46.89 30.20
CA MET A 1 40.32 45.45 30.54
C MET A 1 40.22 44.64 29.27
N ASP A 2 41.31 44.77 28.55
CA ASP A 2 41.93 43.95 27.51
C ASP A 2 42.05 42.48 28.02
N THR A 3 42.15 41.38 27.27
CA THR A 3 42.40 41.01 25.84
C THR A 3 42.27 39.45 25.77
N PRO A 4 42.58 38.69 24.68
CA PRO A 4 42.45 38.89 23.22
C PRO A 4 41.84 37.66 22.44
N TYR A 5 41.71 37.79 21.11
CA TYR A 5 41.62 36.73 20.06
C TYR A 5 43.00 36.00 19.84
N PRO A 6 43.23 35.00 18.93
CA PRO A 6 42.57 34.60 17.66
C PRO A 6 42.22 33.06 17.58
N ALA A 7 42.06 32.30 16.46
CA ALA A 7 42.36 32.44 15.02
C ALA A 7 41.53 31.47 14.11
N ASP A 8 41.83 31.49 12.78
CA ASP A 8 41.67 30.46 11.71
C ASP A 8 40.28 29.84 11.38
N ALA A 9 39.71 29.98 10.16
CA ALA A 9 40.13 29.50 8.82
C ALA A 9 39.86 27.98 8.60
N THR A 10 39.20 27.46 7.55
CA THR A 10 39.12 27.90 6.14
C THR A 10 37.97 27.21 5.35
N LYS A 11 37.61 27.79 4.19
CA LYS A 11 37.17 27.15 2.91
C LYS A 11 35.82 26.39 2.81
N GLN A 12 34.93 26.97 2.00
CA GLN A 12 33.89 26.27 1.23
C GLN A 12 34.49 25.27 0.22
N ALA A 13 33.75 24.21 -0.10
CA ALA A 13 33.85 23.52 -1.39
C ALA A 13 32.45 23.09 -1.86
N VAL A 14 32.12 23.46 -3.09
CA VAL A 14 30.88 23.09 -3.79
C VAL A 14 31.04 21.68 -4.36
N VAL A 15 30.01 20.83 -4.25
CA VAL A 15 29.94 19.57 -5.00
C VAL A 15 28.84 19.65 -6.04
N SER A 16 29.24 19.67 -7.31
CA SER A 16 28.37 19.60 -8.48
C SER A 16 28.04 18.14 -8.84
N GLU A 17 26.81 17.89 -9.31
CA GLU A 17 26.49 16.66 -10.04
C GLU A 17 27.35 16.50 -11.31
N ILE A 18 27.52 15.25 -11.77
CA ILE A 18 27.26 14.83 -13.17
C ILE A 18 27.35 13.29 -13.30
N LEU A 19 26.46 12.73 -14.15
CA LEU A 19 26.36 11.32 -14.53
C LEU A 19 27.17 10.97 -15.80
N GLY A 20 27.69 9.75 -15.89
CA GLY A 20 28.07 9.08 -17.15
C GLY A 20 28.38 7.60 -16.88
N LYS A 21 27.53 6.62 -17.25
CA LYS A 21 27.17 6.08 -18.59
C LYS A 21 28.32 5.50 -19.42
N SER A 22 28.27 4.16 -19.55
CA SER A 22 28.73 3.33 -20.68
C SER A 22 30.19 3.41 -21.13
N GLY A 23 31.02 2.53 -20.58
CA GLY A 23 32.29 2.11 -21.20
C GLY A 23 32.07 0.95 -22.17
N LEU A 24 32.06 1.25 -23.47
CA LEU A 24 32.11 0.28 -24.56
C LEU A 24 33.43 0.55 -25.31
N LEU A 25 34.39 -0.37 -25.23
CA LEU A 25 35.67 -0.24 -25.95
C LEU A 25 35.60 -1.05 -27.24
N TYR A 26 35.80 -0.35 -28.36
CA TYR A 26 35.98 -0.90 -29.69
C TYR A 26 37.45 -0.74 -30.07
N SER A 27 38.08 -1.74 -30.70
CA SER A 27 39.48 -1.66 -31.09
C SER A 27 39.79 -2.52 -32.31
N GLU A 28 40.38 -1.90 -33.34
CA GLU A 28 41.30 -2.45 -34.36
C GLU A 28 41.69 -1.31 -35.34
N PRO A 29 42.73 -1.44 -36.20
CA PRO A 29 44.09 -1.90 -35.90
C PRO A 29 45.19 -1.02 -36.56
N ALA A 30 46.42 -0.94 -36.00
CA ALA A 30 47.68 -0.76 -36.77
C ALA A 30 48.98 -0.73 -35.93
N LYS A 31 50.06 -1.29 -36.50
CA LYS A 31 51.51 -1.01 -36.25
C LYS A 31 52.20 -1.47 -34.94
N SER A 32 52.53 -2.77 -34.94
CA SER A 32 53.92 -3.31 -34.90
C SER A 32 54.84 -3.29 -33.65
N LYS A 33 55.36 -4.50 -33.34
CA LYS A 33 56.71 -4.86 -32.84
C LYS A 33 57.12 -4.54 -31.37
N HIS A 34 57.04 -5.53 -30.48
CA HIS A 34 58.17 -6.44 -30.14
C HIS A 34 57.74 -7.55 -29.16
N VAL A 35 58.51 -8.64 -29.10
CA VAL A 35 58.24 -9.85 -28.31
C VAL A 35 59.13 -9.88 -27.06
N LEU A 36 58.57 -10.22 -25.89
CA LEU A 36 59.17 -11.16 -24.92
C LEU A 36 58.19 -11.53 -23.79
N CYS A 37 58.29 -12.77 -23.33
CA CYS A 37 57.28 -13.43 -22.51
C CYS A 37 57.28 -12.98 -21.03
N ARG A 38 56.09 -12.91 -20.41
CA ARG A 38 55.90 -13.16 -18.98
C ARG A 38 54.67 -14.06 -18.76
N PRO A 39 54.78 -15.16 -17.99
CA PRO A 39 53.63 -15.99 -17.66
C PRO A 39 52.73 -15.22 -16.67
N LYS A 40 51.54 -14.82 -17.12
CA LYS A 40 50.57 -14.17 -16.23
C LYS A 40 49.83 -15.27 -15.45
N ILE A 41 50.33 -15.52 -14.24
CA ILE A 41 49.77 -16.49 -13.29
C ILE A 41 48.26 -16.23 -13.11
N LEU A 42 47.45 -17.25 -13.38
CA LEU A 42 46.00 -17.20 -13.18
C LEU A 42 45.68 -17.21 -11.67
N PRO A 43 44.71 -16.41 -11.19
CA PRO A 43 44.20 -16.57 -9.83
C PRO A 43 43.59 -17.96 -9.66
N ILE A 44 43.93 -18.63 -8.55
CA ILE A 44 43.43 -19.96 -8.21
C ILE A 44 41.89 -19.89 -8.09
N LYS A 45 41.20 -20.77 -8.81
CA LYS A 45 39.72 -20.76 -8.90
C LYS A 45 39.09 -21.33 -7.61
N SER A 46 37.99 -20.73 -7.18
CA SER A 46 37.22 -21.11 -5.97
C SER A 46 36.55 -22.50 -6.00
N ILE A 47 36.64 -23.24 -7.12
CA ILE A 47 36.20 -24.65 -7.25
C ILE A 47 37.08 -25.61 -6.41
N THR A 48 38.20 -25.10 -5.89
CA THR A 48 39.29 -25.85 -5.25
C THR A 48 38.93 -26.40 -3.86
N LEU A 49 38.08 -25.69 -3.10
CA LEU A 49 37.71 -26.03 -1.72
C LEU A 49 36.57 -27.05 -1.60
N GLU A 50 35.71 -27.18 -2.61
CA GLU A 50 34.50 -28.01 -2.55
C GLU A 50 34.82 -29.51 -2.56
N LYS A 51 35.88 -29.93 -3.27
CA LYS A 51 36.21 -31.35 -3.50
C LYS A 51 36.86 -32.10 -2.32
N ILE A 52 36.94 -31.49 -1.13
CA ILE A 52 37.77 -32.00 -0.03
C ILE A 52 36.95 -32.77 1.00
N GLY A 53 35.63 -32.57 1.06
CA GLY A 53 34.72 -33.32 1.93
C GLY A 53 34.76 -34.84 1.71
N ASP A 54 35.02 -35.28 0.48
CA ASP A 54 34.98 -36.71 0.09
C ASP A 54 36.27 -37.50 0.38
N SER A 55 37.38 -36.83 0.73
CA SER A 55 38.72 -37.44 0.61
C SER A 55 39.35 -37.93 1.91
N SER A 56 38.66 -37.85 3.05
CA SER A 56 39.28 -38.09 4.38
C SER A 56 38.58 -39.09 5.32
N THR A 57 38.04 -40.21 4.81
CA THR A 57 37.83 -41.43 5.63
C THR A 57 37.90 -42.71 4.79
N LYS A 58 38.83 -43.61 5.12
CA LYS A 58 38.70 -45.04 4.79
C LYS A 58 37.76 -45.69 5.81
N ASP A 59 36.47 -45.38 5.74
CA ASP A 59 35.40 -46.18 6.37
C ASP A 59 34.06 -45.87 5.68
N ARG A 60 33.41 -46.94 5.20
CA ARG A 60 32.11 -47.07 4.48
C ARG A 60 31.52 -45.85 3.72
N PRO A 61 31.17 -46.00 2.42
CA PRO A 61 30.61 -44.91 1.64
C PRO A 61 29.14 -44.63 1.99
N LEU A 62 28.87 -43.44 2.50
CA LEU A 62 27.57 -42.77 2.37
C LEU A 62 27.68 -41.74 1.24
N SER A 63 27.32 -42.14 0.02
CA SER A 63 27.33 -41.25 -1.15
C SER A 63 26.18 -40.25 -1.11
N VAL A 64 26.43 -39.08 -0.51
CA VAL A 64 25.46 -37.97 -0.45
C VAL A 64 26.14 -36.69 -0.94
N GLY A 65 25.61 -36.08 -2.02
CA GLY A 65 25.93 -34.69 -2.35
C GLY A 65 25.90 -34.33 -3.83
N ASP A 66 27.03 -34.55 -4.51
CA ASP A 66 27.42 -33.72 -5.66
C ASP A 66 26.59 -33.89 -6.95
N ALA A 67 25.84 -34.99 -7.11
CA ALA A 67 24.91 -35.14 -8.22
C ALA A 67 23.67 -34.22 -8.15
N LYS A 68 23.48 -33.44 -7.08
CA LYS A 68 22.24 -32.65 -6.87
C LYS A 68 22.20 -31.26 -7.54
N PHE A 69 23.32 -30.68 -8.00
CA PHE A 69 23.35 -29.26 -8.42
C PHE A 69 24.14 -28.92 -9.70
N ASP A 70 24.00 -29.73 -10.76
CA ASP A 70 24.40 -29.33 -12.13
C ASP A 70 23.54 -28.17 -12.71
N LEU A 71 22.60 -27.64 -11.93
CA LEU A 71 21.62 -26.60 -12.28
C LEU A 71 22.22 -25.20 -12.53
N LEU A 72 23.47 -24.94 -12.14
CA LEU A 72 24.13 -23.65 -12.36
C LEU A 72 24.70 -23.55 -13.80
N THR A 73 24.36 -22.48 -14.51
CA THR A 73 24.92 -22.20 -15.84
C THR A 73 26.45 -22.11 -15.81
N PRO A 74 27.18 -22.55 -16.86
CA PRO A 74 28.65 -22.47 -16.90
C PRO A 74 29.19 -21.04 -16.65
N ALA A 75 28.44 -20.02 -17.10
CA ALA A 75 28.75 -18.62 -16.85
C ALA A 75 28.74 -18.27 -15.34
N LEU A 76 27.77 -18.78 -14.56
CA LEU A 76 27.76 -18.59 -13.10
C LEU A 76 28.78 -19.46 -12.37
N ARG A 77 29.06 -20.69 -12.83
CA ARG A 77 30.18 -21.48 -12.30
C ARG A 77 31.53 -20.77 -12.47
N SER A 78 31.65 -19.92 -13.50
CA SER A 78 32.82 -19.08 -13.74
C SER A 78 32.88 -17.79 -12.90
N ARG A 79 31.75 -17.34 -12.32
CA ARG A 79 31.71 -16.24 -11.35
C ARG A 79 32.23 -16.73 -10.00
N ALA A 80 33.55 -16.65 -9.85
CA ALA A 80 34.23 -16.93 -8.59
C ALA A 80 33.86 -15.88 -7.53
N PHE A 81 32.89 -16.21 -6.68
CA PHE A 81 32.94 -15.77 -5.29
C PHE A 81 33.90 -16.72 -4.56
N PRO A 82 35.04 -16.24 -4.03
CA PRO A 82 35.85 -16.99 -3.08
C PRO A 82 35.01 -17.42 -1.87
N LEU A 83 35.29 -18.59 -1.27
CA LEU A 83 34.55 -19.06 -0.08
C LEU A 83 34.80 -18.12 1.11
N GLU A 84 35.93 -17.42 1.11
CA GLU A 84 36.41 -16.49 2.11
C GLU A 84 35.54 -15.24 2.27
N PHE A 85 34.57 -15.01 1.38
CA PHE A 85 33.51 -14.00 1.58
C PHE A 85 32.33 -14.51 2.42
N PHE A 86 32.28 -15.81 2.71
CA PHE A 86 31.21 -16.46 3.46
C PHE A 86 31.72 -17.10 4.76
N ASP A 87 32.93 -16.71 5.19
CA ASP A 87 33.52 -17.13 6.45
C ASP A 87 32.84 -16.40 7.62
N ASP A 88 32.29 -17.15 8.57
CA ASP A 88 31.74 -16.58 9.80
C ASP A 88 32.77 -16.76 10.92
N VAL A 89 33.69 -15.80 10.99
CA VAL A 89 34.75 -15.77 12.00
C VAL A 89 34.13 -15.74 13.41
N ASN A 90 33.04 -15.01 13.63
CA ASN A 90 32.45 -14.86 14.97
C ASN A 90 31.79 -16.15 15.47
N ALA A 91 31.22 -16.97 14.59
CA ALA A 91 30.62 -18.25 14.96
C ALA A 91 31.66 -19.36 15.15
N TYR A 92 32.67 -19.44 14.28
CA TYR A 92 33.58 -20.59 14.22
C TYR A 92 34.93 -20.36 14.89
N GLU A 93 35.38 -19.13 15.05
CA GLU A 93 36.67 -18.80 15.66
C GLU A 93 36.56 -18.70 17.19
N THR A 94 37.52 -19.29 17.91
CA THR A 94 37.60 -19.22 19.39
C THR A 94 38.82 -18.45 19.89
N ARG A 95 39.68 -17.99 18.98
CA ARG A 95 40.97 -17.37 19.27
C ARG A 95 41.27 -16.27 18.26
N THR A 96 41.84 -15.19 18.75
CA THR A 96 42.44 -14.12 17.94
C THR A 96 43.61 -14.66 17.12
N PRO A 97 44.00 -13.98 16.01
CA PRO A 97 45.20 -14.33 15.25
C PRO A 97 46.46 -14.37 16.11
N GLU A 98 46.56 -13.50 17.11
CA GLU A 98 47.69 -13.39 18.04
C GLU A 98 47.78 -14.63 18.95
N GLU A 99 46.67 -15.07 19.53
CA GLU A 99 46.58 -16.31 20.32
C GLU A 99 46.91 -17.54 19.47
N TRP A 100 46.48 -17.58 18.20
CA TRP A 100 46.87 -18.64 17.27
C TRP A 100 48.38 -18.65 17.02
N LEU A 101 49.01 -17.49 16.83
CA LEU A 101 50.46 -17.40 16.61
C LEU A 101 51.28 -17.83 17.82
N GLN A 102 50.87 -17.43 19.03
CA GLN A 102 51.51 -17.89 20.26
C GLN A 102 51.49 -19.42 20.36
N TRP A 103 50.33 -20.02 20.10
CA TRP A 103 50.16 -21.48 20.10
C TRP A 103 50.96 -22.18 18.99
N CYS A 104 51.11 -21.54 17.82
CA CYS A 104 51.95 -22.05 16.74
C CYS A 104 53.43 -22.07 17.12
N ALA A 105 53.91 -21.03 17.82
CA ALA A 105 55.28 -20.97 18.31
C ALA A 105 55.59 -22.07 19.34
N GLU A 106 54.64 -22.38 20.22
CA GLU A 106 54.75 -23.49 21.18
C GLU A 106 54.91 -24.85 20.47
N ILE A 107 54.06 -25.17 19.47
CA ILE A 107 54.19 -26.41 18.67
C ILE A 107 55.52 -26.43 17.89
N GLU A 108 55.92 -25.31 17.30
CA GLU A 108 57.15 -25.24 16.50
C GLU A 108 58.42 -25.39 17.34
N SER A 109 58.38 -25.02 18.63
CA SER A 109 59.46 -25.31 19.58
C SER A 109 59.70 -26.81 19.79
N LEU A 110 58.67 -27.64 19.58
CA LEU A 110 58.73 -29.11 19.62
C LEU A 110 59.15 -29.72 18.27
N GLY A 111 59.54 -28.90 17.28
CA GLY A 111 59.94 -29.35 15.95
C GLY A 111 58.79 -29.84 15.06
N GLN A 112 57.54 -29.54 15.42
CA GLN A 112 56.35 -30.00 14.70
C GLN A 112 55.71 -28.88 13.86
N PRO A 113 55.04 -29.21 12.73
CA PRO A 113 54.27 -28.23 11.96
C PRO A 113 53.03 -27.78 12.74
N SER A 114 52.79 -26.47 12.81
CA SER A 114 51.74 -25.86 13.63
C SER A 114 50.35 -25.90 12.99
N ALA A 115 50.26 -26.01 11.66
CA ALA A 115 49.00 -26.08 10.92
C ALA A 115 49.07 -27.00 9.70
N ASP A 116 47.92 -27.29 9.09
CA ASP A 116 47.82 -27.80 7.73
C ASP A 116 47.21 -26.72 6.82
N VAL A 117 47.83 -26.46 5.66
CA VAL A 117 47.29 -25.56 4.64
C VAL A 117 46.73 -26.34 3.46
N LEU A 118 45.61 -25.88 2.91
CA LEU A 118 45.14 -26.39 1.64
C LEU A 118 46.08 -25.97 0.50
N HIS A 119 46.67 -26.96 -0.16
CA HIS A 119 47.66 -26.76 -1.20
C HIS A 119 47.35 -27.64 -2.42
N SER A 120 47.54 -27.10 -3.63
CA SER A 120 47.33 -27.84 -4.89
C SER A 120 48.65 -28.41 -5.40
N ARG A 121 48.84 -29.72 -5.24
CA ARG A 121 50.03 -30.47 -5.67
C ARG A 121 49.60 -31.55 -6.66
N ASP A 122 50.31 -31.66 -7.78
CA ASP A 122 50.05 -32.65 -8.84
C ASP A 122 48.59 -32.63 -9.35
N GLY A 123 47.98 -31.43 -9.38
CA GLY A 123 46.58 -31.21 -9.79
C GLY A 123 45.53 -31.64 -8.75
N ARG A 124 45.95 -32.07 -7.55
CA ARG A 124 45.07 -32.47 -6.44
C ARG A 124 45.21 -31.48 -5.28
N ASN A 125 44.09 -31.11 -4.69
CA ASN A 125 44.07 -30.23 -3.52
C ASN A 125 44.11 -31.09 -2.27
N GLN A 126 45.15 -30.93 -1.47
CA GLN A 126 45.35 -31.68 -0.23
C GLN A 126 45.85 -30.75 0.87
N PHE A 127 45.46 -31.06 2.11
CA PHE A 127 45.99 -30.37 3.28
C PHE A 127 47.43 -30.85 3.53
N VAL A 128 48.41 -29.95 3.36
CA VAL A 128 49.83 -30.23 3.60
C VAL A 128 50.29 -29.56 4.90
N PRO A 129 51.16 -30.20 5.71
CA PRO A 129 51.68 -29.58 6.91
C PRO A 129 52.49 -28.32 6.61
N CYS A 130 52.32 -27.29 7.44
CA CYS A 130 53.00 -26.00 7.33
C CYS A 130 53.28 -25.39 8.71
N SER A 131 54.22 -24.45 8.74
CA SER A 131 54.57 -23.65 9.92
C SER A 131 54.05 -22.23 9.75
N VAL A 132 53.26 -21.73 10.71
CA VAL A 132 52.66 -20.40 10.71
C VAL A 132 53.60 -19.42 11.42
N ARG A 133 54.16 -18.48 10.66
CA ARG A 133 55.23 -17.56 11.12
C ARG A 133 54.75 -16.16 11.48
N GLY A 134 53.52 -15.79 11.14
CA GLY A 134 52.98 -14.47 11.42
C GLY A 134 51.59 -14.25 10.83
N TYR A 135 50.99 -13.11 11.13
CA TYR A 135 49.70 -12.67 10.62
C TYR A 135 49.85 -11.24 10.08
N ASP A 136 49.43 -11.03 8.84
CA ASP A 136 49.34 -9.71 8.21
C ASP A 136 47.92 -9.18 8.41
N ALA A 137 47.77 -8.26 9.35
CA ALA A 137 46.49 -7.66 9.71
C ALA A 137 45.92 -6.73 8.62
N ALA A 138 46.75 -6.24 7.68
CA ALA A 138 46.26 -5.41 6.58
C ALA A 138 45.64 -6.26 5.45
N ASP A 139 46.18 -7.45 5.21
CA ASP A 139 45.69 -8.41 4.20
C ASP A 139 44.66 -9.43 4.76
N GLU A 140 44.51 -9.51 6.09
CA GLU A 140 43.82 -10.57 6.85
C GLU A 140 44.36 -11.98 6.50
N ARG A 141 45.69 -12.15 6.51
CA ARG A 141 46.35 -13.39 6.06
C ARG A 141 47.43 -13.87 6.99
N PHE A 142 47.43 -15.17 7.23
CA PHE A 142 48.55 -15.84 7.88
C PHE A 142 49.71 -16.04 6.90
N VAL A 143 50.91 -15.73 7.37
CA VAL A 143 52.18 -16.00 6.69
C VAL A 143 52.65 -17.37 7.11
N ILE A 144 52.75 -18.29 6.15
CA ILE A 144 53.11 -19.69 6.39
C ILE A 144 54.33 -20.11 5.58
N VAL A 145 55.01 -21.14 6.06
CA VAL A 145 56.13 -21.81 5.39
C VAL A 145 55.74 -23.26 5.15
N ILE A 146 55.88 -23.75 3.91
CA ILE A 146 55.62 -25.15 3.55
C ILE A 146 56.97 -25.89 3.47
N PRO A 147 57.31 -26.79 4.42
CA PRO A 147 58.61 -27.46 4.45
C PRO A 147 58.88 -28.33 3.21
N SER A 148 57.83 -28.93 2.64
CA SER A 148 57.92 -29.82 1.48
C SER A 148 58.15 -29.10 0.14
N GLU A 149 58.13 -27.76 0.11
CA GLU A 149 58.39 -26.92 -1.07
C GLU A 149 59.63 -26.02 -0.85
N ALA A 150 60.74 -26.60 -0.38
CA ALA A 150 61.99 -25.88 -0.11
C ALA A 150 61.84 -24.63 0.78
N GLY A 151 60.89 -24.66 1.73
CA GLY A 151 60.61 -23.53 2.62
C GLY A 151 59.79 -22.40 1.96
N MET A 152 59.04 -22.68 0.90
CA MET A 152 58.20 -21.68 0.23
C MET A 152 57.26 -20.96 1.21
N VAL A 153 57.34 -19.62 1.21
CA VAL A 153 56.48 -18.74 2.01
C VAL A 153 55.19 -18.43 1.25
N LYS A 154 54.02 -18.53 1.90
CA LYS A 154 52.71 -18.19 1.34
C LYS A 154 51.90 -17.31 2.31
N ARG A 155 51.04 -16.44 1.75
CA ARG A 155 50.05 -15.64 2.49
C ARG A 155 48.65 -16.18 2.21
N VAL A 156 48.01 -16.78 3.22
CA VAL A 156 46.73 -17.49 3.06
C VAL A 156 45.67 -16.97 4.04
N LYS A 157 44.40 -16.98 3.61
CA LYS A 157 43.26 -16.63 4.47
C LYS A 157 42.89 -17.80 5.40
N ARG A 158 42.19 -17.49 6.50
CA ARG A 158 41.87 -18.42 7.59
C ARG A 158 41.20 -19.72 7.13
N LEU A 159 40.19 -19.68 6.25
CA LEU A 159 39.54 -20.89 5.69
C LEU A 159 40.48 -21.85 4.93
N SER A 160 41.66 -21.39 4.50
CA SER A 160 42.67 -22.26 3.86
C SER A 160 43.59 -22.95 4.87
N LEU A 161 43.49 -22.64 6.16
CA LEU A 161 44.32 -23.16 7.24
C LEU A 161 43.51 -23.86 8.31
N ARG A 162 43.90 -25.09 8.64
CA ARG A 162 43.47 -25.79 9.85
C ARG A 162 44.63 -25.84 10.83
N PHE A 163 44.49 -25.19 11.98
CA PHE A 163 45.51 -25.28 13.03
C PHE A 163 45.52 -26.67 13.66
N ARG A 164 46.67 -27.16 14.14
CA ARG A 164 46.77 -28.56 14.60
C ARG A 164 45.97 -28.90 15.86
N CYS A 165 45.59 -27.89 16.66
CA CYS A 165 44.66 -28.03 17.79
C CYS A 165 43.25 -27.48 17.54
N GLU A 166 42.96 -27.07 16.30
CA GLU A 166 41.58 -26.83 15.90
C GLU A 166 40.87 -28.17 15.77
N ASP A 167 39.66 -28.27 16.31
CA ASP A 167 38.83 -29.46 16.13
C ASP A 167 38.54 -29.66 14.63
N ARG A 168 38.86 -30.86 14.14
CA ARG A 168 38.66 -31.25 12.74
C ARG A 168 37.18 -31.22 12.34
N ILE A 169 36.28 -31.52 13.27
CA ILE A 169 34.82 -31.46 13.04
C ILE A 169 34.42 -30.00 12.86
N ARG A 170 34.68 -29.13 13.86
CA ARG A 170 34.39 -27.70 13.77
C ARG A 170 34.97 -27.02 12.52
N PHE A 171 36.21 -27.35 12.13
CA PHE A 171 36.82 -26.80 10.91
C PHE A 171 36.14 -27.28 9.61
N ARG A 172 35.77 -28.56 9.54
CA ARG A 172 35.00 -29.10 8.40
C ARG A 172 33.64 -28.41 8.31
N ASP A 173 32.94 -28.29 9.43
CA ASP A 173 31.61 -27.69 9.49
C ASP A 173 31.65 -26.19 9.11
N ARG A 174 32.74 -25.48 9.43
CA ARG A 174 33.03 -24.11 8.96
C ARG A 174 33.18 -24.03 7.43
N ILE A 175 33.95 -24.95 6.82
CA ILE A 175 34.08 -25.03 5.35
C ILE A 175 32.74 -25.37 4.70
N GLU A 176 31.99 -26.31 5.26
CA GLU A 176 30.68 -26.72 4.74
C GLU A 176 29.67 -25.57 4.80
N TRP A 177 29.64 -24.81 5.90
CA TRP A 177 28.83 -23.62 6.07
C TRP A 177 29.16 -22.53 5.04
N ALA A 178 30.45 -22.18 4.90
CA ALA A 178 30.89 -21.21 3.90
C ALA A 178 30.55 -21.66 2.47
N GLY A 179 30.71 -22.95 2.17
CA GLY A 179 30.26 -23.57 0.92
C GLY A 179 28.74 -23.46 0.71
N GLN A 180 27.93 -23.70 1.74
CA GLN A 180 26.48 -23.60 1.67
C GLN A 180 26.01 -22.16 1.46
N CYS A 181 26.61 -21.20 2.16
CA CYS A 181 26.37 -19.77 1.96
C CYS A 181 26.75 -19.31 0.55
N ARG A 182 27.87 -19.80 -0.01
CA ARG A 182 28.26 -19.58 -1.41
C ARG A 182 27.25 -20.15 -2.40
N ARG A 183 26.82 -21.41 -2.21
CA ARG A 183 25.77 -22.06 -3.05
C ARG A 183 24.47 -21.26 -3.02
N ASN A 184 24.03 -20.84 -1.84
CA ASN A 184 22.87 -19.97 -1.64
C ASN A 184 22.98 -18.63 -2.39
N ALA A 185 24.13 -17.95 -2.32
CA ALA A 185 24.37 -16.69 -3.02
C ALA A 185 24.36 -16.86 -4.55
N LEU A 186 24.97 -17.92 -5.08
CA LEU A 186 24.95 -18.24 -6.51
C LEU A 186 23.53 -18.55 -7.01
N LEU A 187 22.72 -19.29 -6.24
CA LEU A 187 21.32 -19.55 -6.57
C LEU A 187 20.48 -18.26 -6.61
N ARG A 188 20.67 -17.34 -5.64
CA ARG A 188 20.00 -16.03 -5.67
C ARG A 188 20.40 -15.19 -6.89
N LEU A 189 21.65 -15.27 -7.34
CA LEU A 189 22.12 -14.56 -8.52
C LEU A 189 21.55 -15.15 -9.82
N GLU A 190 21.48 -16.48 -9.95
CA GLU A 190 20.81 -17.12 -11.08
C GLU A 190 19.34 -16.76 -11.16
N LEU A 191 18.63 -16.85 -10.03
CA LEU A 191 17.22 -16.53 -9.94
C LEU A 191 16.94 -15.07 -10.33
N ASN A 192 17.73 -14.12 -9.82
CA ASN A 192 17.66 -12.72 -10.24
C ASN A 192 18.02 -12.52 -11.72
N SER A 193 18.99 -13.27 -12.25
CA SER A 193 19.37 -13.23 -13.68
C SER A 193 18.20 -13.68 -14.57
N ARG A 194 17.60 -14.84 -14.27
CA ARG A 194 16.43 -15.38 -14.98
C ARG A 194 15.22 -14.45 -14.87
N LEU A 195 14.94 -13.90 -13.69
CA LEU A 195 13.85 -12.93 -13.50
C LEU A 195 14.07 -11.66 -14.35
N ARG A 196 15.30 -11.13 -14.42
CA ARG A 196 15.62 -9.96 -15.26
C ARG A 196 15.52 -10.27 -16.75
N ALA A 197 16.08 -11.39 -17.20
CA ALA A 197 15.96 -11.84 -18.60
C ALA A 197 14.49 -11.97 -19.00
N ARG A 198 13.68 -12.62 -18.16
CA ARG A 198 12.25 -12.80 -18.41
C ARG A 198 11.45 -11.49 -18.36
N CYS A 199 11.78 -10.56 -17.46
CA CYS A 199 11.21 -9.21 -17.47
C CYS A 199 11.51 -8.50 -18.79
N HIS A 200 12.74 -8.61 -19.29
CA HIS A 200 13.14 -7.99 -20.55
C HIS A 200 12.41 -8.59 -21.76
N GLU A 201 12.33 -9.92 -21.85
CA GLU A 201 11.55 -10.64 -22.88
C GLU A 201 10.07 -10.23 -22.91
N LEU A 202 9.48 -10.01 -21.73
CA LEU A 202 8.06 -9.63 -21.58
C LEU A 202 7.82 -8.12 -21.61
N GLY A 203 8.85 -7.29 -21.86
CA GLY A 203 8.74 -5.83 -21.90
C GLY A 203 8.42 -5.17 -20.55
N LEU A 204 8.64 -5.87 -19.43
CA LEU A 204 8.27 -5.45 -18.09
C LEU A 204 9.31 -4.53 -17.44
N ARG A 205 8.87 -3.36 -16.97
CA ARG A 205 9.66 -2.49 -16.08
C ARG A 205 9.31 -2.72 -14.62
N MET A 206 9.80 -3.82 -14.04
CA MET A 206 9.78 -4.01 -12.59
C MET A 206 10.85 -3.14 -11.90
N PRO A 207 10.53 -2.42 -10.80
CA PRO A 207 11.55 -1.80 -9.95
C PRO A 207 12.51 -2.84 -9.37
N ALA A 208 13.80 -2.50 -9.26
CA ALA A 208 14.83 -3.43 -8.76
C ALA A 208 14.51 -4.01 -7.36
N ARG A 209 13.92 -3.20 -6.46
CA ARG A 209 13.45 -3.66 -5.13
C ARG A 209 12.37 -4.73 -5.22
N MET A 210 11.47 -4.65 -6.21
CA MET A 210 10.42 -5.65 -6.42
C MET A 210 11.01 -6.95 -6.99
N GLN A 211 11.97 -6.86 -7.92
CA GLN A 211 12.71 -8.03 -8.43
C GLN A 211 13.44 -8.76 -7.29
N GLN A 212 14.16 -8.01 -6.45
CA GLN A 212 14.88 -8.52 -5.28
C GLN A 212 13.94 -9.23 -4.30
N ASN A 213 12.80 -8.59 -3.95
CA ASN A 213 11.79 -9.17 -3.07
C ASN A 213 11.17 -10.47 -3.61
N LEU A 214 10.98 -10.56 -4.94
CA LEU A 214 10.46 -11.75 -5.60
C LEU A 214 11.50 -12.89 -5.57
N ALA A 215 12.76 -12.57 -5.87
CA ALA A 215 13.87 -13.52 -5.80
C ALA A 215 14.06 -14.05 -4.36
N ASP A 216 14.03 -13.19 -3.35
CA ASP A 216 14.13 -13.58 -1.93
C ASP A 216 12.90 -14.36 -1.42
N MET A 217 11.75 -14.30 -2.12
CA MET A 217 10.56 -15.10 -1.82
C MET A 217 10.70 -16.51 -2.39
N CYS A 218 10.96 -16.64 -3.69
CA CYS A 218 11.20 -17.92 -4.34
C CYS A 218 12.42 -18.65 -3.74
N PHE A 219 13.46 -17.91 -3.34
CA PHE A 219 14.62 -18.48 -2.63
C PHE A 219 14.26 -19.07 -1.26
N ARG A 220 13.37 -18.43 -0.49
CA ARG A 220 12.91 -18.98 0.79
C ARG A 220 12.07 -20.24 0.59
N ALA A 221 11.10 -20.21 -0.32
CA ALA A 221 10.33 -21.40 -0.69
C ALA A 221 11.23 -22.57 -1.12
N LEU A 222 12.28 -22.31 -1.92
CA LEU A 222 13.29 -23.30 -2.28
C LEU A 222 14.05 -23.88 -1.08
N GLN A 223 14.46 -23.04 -0.12
CA GLN A 223 15.12 -23.51 1.10
C GLN A 223 14.20 -24.38 1.94
N ASP A 224 12.93 -24.01 2.09
CA ASP A 224 11.98 -24.77 2.91
C ASP A 224 11.60 -26.11 2.24
N LEU A 225 11.40 -26.13 0.92
CA LEU A 225 11.27 -27.38 0.14
C LEU A 225 12.49 -28.30 0.27
N SER A 226 13.71 -27.74 0.34
CA SER A 226 14.93 -28.53 0.51
C SER A 226 15.10 -29.15 1.91
N LYS A 227 14.45 -28.59 2.94
CA LYS A 227 14.39 -29.17 4.29
C LYS A 227 13.34 -30.27 4.40
N ILE A 228 12.21 -30.10 3.69
CA ILE A 228 11.05 -31.01 3.76
C ILE A 228 11.25 -32.28 2.93
N SER A 229 12.07 -32.24 1.87
CA SER A 229 12.15 -33.33 0.89
C SER A 229 13.52 -34.03 0.80
N GLN A 230 13.53 -35.35 0.99
CA GLN A 230 14.61 -36.24 0.50
C GLN A 230 14.55 -36.47 -1.03
N VAL A 231 13.68 -35.75 -1.74
CA VAL A 231 13.35 -35.99 -3.14
C VAL A 231 14.48 -35.52 -4.07
N LYS A 232 14.73 -36.29 -5.12
CA LYS A 232 15.69 -35.97 -6.18
C LYS A 232 15.01 -35.10 -7.26
N CYS A 233 15.71 -34.06 -7.71
CA CYS A 233 15.35 -33.12 -8.78
C CYS A 233 14.23 -32.09 -8.48
N PRO A 234 14.59 -30.84 -8.14
CA PRO A 234 13.63 -29.73 -8.02
C PRO A 234 13.11 -29.16 -9.35
N GLN A 235 13.70 -29.52 -10.50
CA GLN A 235 13.61 -28.70 -11.72
C GLN A 235 12.21 -28.69 -12.36
N GLU A 236 11.53 -29.85 -12.42
CA GLU A 236 10.18 -29.99 -12.98
C GLU A 236 9.11 -29.31 -12.09
N ILE A 237 9.30 -29.34 -10.76
CA ILE A 237 8.43 -28.68 -9.78
C ILE A 237 8.58 -27.15 -9.83
N LEU A 238 9.67 -26.62 -10.38
CA LEU A 238 9.96 -25.19 -10.41
C LEU A 238 9.53 -24.50 -11.72
N GLU A 239 9.72 -25.13 -12.87
CA GLU A 239 9.52 -24.46 -14.17
C GLU A 239 8.05 -24.28 -14.58
N GLY A 240 7.11 -25.02 -13.98
CA GLY A 240 5.67 -24.79 -14.16
C GLY A 240 5.10 -23.76 -13.17
N PRO A 241 4.99 -24.09 -11.87
CA PRO A 241 4.33 -23.26 -10.85
C PRO A 241 4.91 -21.85 -10.70
N VAL A 242 6.24 -21.69 -10.66
CA VAL A 242 6.86 -20.36 -10.50
C VAL A 242 6.68 -19.51 -11.76
N LYS A 243 6.78 -20.13 -12.94
CA LYS A 243 6.57 -19.49 -14.25
C LYS A 243 5.13 -19.01 -14.43
N TRP A 244 4.16 -19.79 -13.94
CA TRP A 244 2.73 -19.44 -13.88
C TRP A 244 2.49 -18.29 -12.91
N LEU A 245 2.95 -18.41 -11.66
CA LEU A 245 2.73 -17.41 -10.61
C LEU A 245 3.26 -16.02 -11.01
N VAL A 246 4.45 -15.94 -11.60
CA VAL A 246 5.03 -14.65 -12.04
C VAL A 246 4.22 -14.01 -13.17
N GLN A 247 3.61 -14.81 -14.05
CA GLN A 247 2.74 -14.31 -15.12
C GLN A 247 1.39 -13.84 -14.57
N GLU A 248 0.81 -14.60 -13.64
CA GLU A 248 -0.50 -14.30 -13.04
C GLU A 248 -0.47 -13.07 -12.12
N VAL A 249 0.60 -12.93 -11.32
CA VAL A 249 0.85 -11.71 -10.51
C VAL A 249 0.91 -10.46 -11.38
N ASP A 250 1.62 -10.51 -12.51
CA ASP A 250 1.76 -9.36 -13.43
C ASP A 250 0.44 -9.08 -14.18
N ALA A 251 -0.24 -10.11 -14.69
CA ALA A 251 -1.53 -9.97 -15.36
C ALA A 251 -2.59 -9.34 -14.45
N ARG A 252 -2.69 -9.79 -13.19
CA ARG A 252 -3.66 -9.24 -12.23
C ARG A 252 -3.26 -7.91 -11.64
N TYR A 253 -1.98 -7.66 -11.35
CA TYR A 253 -1.52 -6.34 -10.92
C TYR A 253 -1.87 -5.28 -11.98
N LYS A 254 -1.61 -5.59 -13.27
CA LYS A 254 -2.04 -4.74 -14.40
C LYS A 254 -3.54 -4.63 -14.53
N MET A 255 -4.31 -5.72 -14.46
CA MET A 255 -5.77 -5.66 -14.63
C MET A 255 -6.43 -4.88 -13.49
N THR A 256 -5.97 -5.03 -12.24
CA THR A 256 -6.49 -4.30 -11.07
C THR A 256 -6.14 -2.82 -11.16
N LEU A 257 -4.88 -2.45 -11.41
CA LEU A 257 -4.47 -1.05 -11.62
C LEU A 257 -5.20 -0.40 -12.80
N THR A 258 -5.35 -1.11 -13.91
CA THR A 258 -6.00 -0.55 -15.11
C THR A 258 -7.51 -0.42 -14.91
N LYS A 259 -8.17 -1.37 -14.23
CA LYS A 259 -9.59 -1.24 -13.85
C LYS A 259 -9.84 -0.19 -12.77
N HIS A 260 -8.94 0.01 -11.80
CA HIS A 260 -9.11 1.02 -10.75
C HIS A 260 -8.78 2.44 -11.23
N ALA A 261 -7.71 2.60 -12.03
CA ALA A 261 -7.38 3.87 -12.67
C ALA A 261 -8.47 4.34 -13.67
N MET A 262 -9.18 3.42 -14.32
CA MET A 262 -10.36 3.75 -15.13
C MET A 262 -11.65 3.89 -14.29
N GLY A 263 -11.74 3.20 -13.14
CA GLY A 263 -12.89 3.26 -12.22
C GLY A 263 -13.03 4.58 -11.46
N PHE A 264 -11.92 5.24 -11.12
CA PHE A 264 -11.92 6.54 -10.43
C PHE A 264 -11.71 7.76 -11.35
N GLY A 265 -11.67 7.58 -12.68
CA GLY A 265 -11.06 8.59 -13.56
C GLY A 265 -11.53 8.70 -15.02
N ARG A 266 -12.82 8.52 -15.34
CA ARG A 266 -13.56 9.25 -16.43
C ARG A 266 -14.92 8.66 -16.81
N ASP A 267 -15.12 7.35 -16.68
CA ASP A 267 -16.13 6.68 -17.52
C ASP A 267 -17.50 6.44 -16.87
N SER A 268 -17.66 6.62 -15.55
CA SER A 268 -18.94 6.44 -14.86
C SER A 268 -20.06 7.39 -15.34
N VAL A 269 -19.70 8.59 -15.84
CA VAL A 269 -20.66 9.51 -16.49
C VAL A 269 -20.79 9.22 -17.98
N ARG A 270 -19.70 8.78 -18.63
CA ARG A 270 -19.65 8.63 -20.09
C ARG A 270 -20.34 7.37 -20.61
N LEU A 271 -20.32 6.28 -19.84
CA LEU A 271 -21.04 5.04 -20.18
C LEU A 271 -22.53 5.09 -19.81
N PHE A 272 -22.95 5.98 -18.92
CA PHE A 272 -24.38 6.21 -18.62
C PHE A 272 -25.05 7.13 -19.66
N CYS A 273 -24.35 8.15 -20.17
CA CYS A 273 -24.94 9.14 -21.09
C CYS A 273 -24.87 8.81 -22.60
N MET A 274 -24.29 7.68 -23.01
CA MET A 274 -24.04 7.39 -24.45
C MET A 274 -24.71 6.11 -25.00
N ARG A 275 -25.78 5.60 -24.37
CA ARG A 275 -26.49 4.42 -24.90
C ARG A 275 -28.02 4.40 -24.77
N PHE A 276 -28.66 5.58 -24.76
CA PHE A 276 -30.12 5.71 -24.88
C PHE A 276 -30.57 6.76 -25.92
N VAL A 277 -30.07 6.65 -27.16
CA VAL A 277 -30.71 7.24 -28.35
C VAL A 277 -30.60 6.24 -29.52
N ARG A 278 -31.73 5.90 -30.17
CA ARG A 278 -31.95 4.82 -31.17
C ARG A 278 -31.77 3.41 -30.57
N VAL A 279 -32.80 2.67 -30.17
CA VAL A 279 -34.01 2.15 -30.88
C VAL A 279 -35.13 2.09 -29.80
N GLY A 280 -36.42 2.36 -29.97
CA GLY A 280 -37.34 2.26 -31.10
C GLY A 280 -38.57 1.43 -30.68
N VAL A 281 -39.58 2.10 -30.08
CA VAL A 281 -41.06 1.86 -30.20
C VAL A 281 -41.59 0.42 -29.96
N PRO A 282 -42.59 0.18 -29.07
CA PRO A 282 -43.93 0.76 -29.24
C PRO A 282 -44.70 1.24 -28.00
N ALA A 283 -45.79 1.97 -28.29
CA ALA A 283 -46.67 2.61 -27.33
C ALA A 283 -47.63 1.63 -26.62
N SER A 284 -47.91 1.92 -25.34
CA SER A 284 -49.17 1.56 -24.69
C SER A 284 -49.88 2.84 -24.24
N LYS A 285 -51.21 2.84 -24.32
CA LYS A 285 -52.05 4.03 -24.17
C LYS A 285 -52.21 4.39 -22.69
N CYS A 286 -51.96 5.64 -22.31
CA CYS A 286 -52.52 6.20 -21.08
C CYS A 286 -53.79 6.98 -21.42
N SER A 287 -54.95 6.39 -21.12
CA SER A 287 -56.26 6.97 -21.36
C SER A 287 -56.84 7.59 -20.07
N ALA A 288 -56.21 8.66 -19.54
CA ALA A 288 -56.77 9.42 -18.41
C ALA A 288 -56.08 10.79 -18.13
N CYS A 289 -56.14 11.75 -19.05
CA CYS A 289 -56.43 13.16 -18.71
C CYS A 289 -56.70 13.96 -19.99
N GLY A 290 -57.90 14.55 -20.08
CA GLY A 290 -58.27 15.44 -21.18
C GLY A 290 -57.99 16.91 -20.87
N SER A 291 -58.46 17.78 -21.76
CA SER A 291 -58.42 19.24 -21.74
C SER A 291 -57.10 19.92 -22.16
N SER A 292 -57.12 20.39 -23.42
CA SER A 292 -56.20 21.31 -24.09
C SER A 292 -56.44 22.78 -23.68
N THR A 293 -55.65 23.71 -24.26
CA THR A 293 -55.89 25.18 -24.49
C THR A 293 -54.85 26.09 -23.80
N LEU A 294 -54.28 27.17 -24.37
CA LEU A 294 -53.86 27.60 -25.73
C LEU A 294 -52.95 28.85 -25.57
N ILE A 295 -51.96 29.06 -26.47
CA ILE A 295 -51.38 30.37 -26.92
C ILE A 295 -50.61 31.23 -25.85
N GLY A 296 -49.54 31.97 -26.18
CA GLY A 296 -49.00 32.36 -27.50
C GLY A 296 -47.55 32.85 -27.52
N LEU A 297 -47.11 33.28 -28.71
CA LEU A 297 -45.77 33.79 -29.04
C LEU A 297 -45.62 35.30 -28.81
N ASP A 298 -44.36 35.73 -28.63
CA ASP A 298 -43.66 36.87 -29.27
C ASP A 298 -42.34 37.13 -28.50
N ALA A 299 -41.18 37.50 -29.06
CA ALA A 299 -40.79 37.88 -30.42
C ALA A 299 -39.32 37.49 -30.74
N ILE A 300 -38.89 37.66 -32.01
CA ILE A 300 -37.49 37.56 -32.49
C ILE A 300 -37.14 38.89 -33.21
N PRO A 301 -35.86 39.33 -33.26
CA PRO A 301 -35.06 39.15 -34.50
C PRO A 301 -33.59 38.76 -34.19
N ALA A 302 -32.92 37.80 -34.85
CA ALA A 302 -32.70 37.53 -36.28
C ALA A 302 -31.61 38.41 -36.93
N VAL A 303 -30.37 37.87 -37.06
CA VAL A 303 -29.36 38.30 -38.07
C VAL A 303 -28.55 37.08 -38.57
N THR A 304 -28.91 36.64 -39.79
CA THR A 304 -28.15 35.94 -40.87
C THR A 304 -27.23 34.72 -40.61
N LEU A 305 -27.42 33.73 -41.48
CA LEU A 305 -26.57 32.56 -41.73
C LEU A 305 -26.58 32.28 -43.25
N GLU A 306 -25.42 32.17 -43.90
CA GLU A 306 -25.19 31.60 -45.26
C GLU A 306 -23.65 31.45 -45.46
N SER A 307 -23.09 30.45 -46.16
CA SER A 307 -23.46 29.94 -47.49
C SER A 307 -23.23 28.42 -47.70
N CYS A 308 -23.68 27.89 -48.84
CA CYS A 308 -23.98 26.47 -49.08
C CYS A 308 -22.98 25.62 -49.90
N SER A 309 -22.74 24.38 -49.43
CA SER A 309 -22.81 23.05 -50.12
C SER A 309 -22.24 22.71 -51.53
N ARG A 310 -21.86 21.40 -51.68
CA ARG A 310 -21.67 20.54 -52.90
C ARG A 310 -20.32 20.70 -53.65
N ALA A 311 -19.61 19.66 -54.15
CA ALA A 311 -20.03 18.37 -54.74
C ALA A 311 -18.91 17.28 -54.82
N ALA A 312 -19.35 16.01 -54.99
CA ALA A 312 -18.80 14.87 -55.77
C ALA A 312 -17.33 14.31 -55.66
N GLU A 313 -17.27 13.03 -55.25
CA GLU A 313 -16.65 11.85 -55.91
C GLU A 313 -15.12 11.54 -56.04
N VAL A 314 -14.82 10.29 -55.66
CA VAL A 314 -13.92 9.29 -56.32
C VAL A 314 -12.38 9.40 -56.22
N SER A 315 -11.83 8.51 -55.37
CA SER A 315 -10.56 7.76 -55.49
C SER A 315 -9.16 8.37 -55.28
N ARG A 316 -8.30 7.49 -54.76
CA ARG A 316 -6.82 7.47 -54.71
C ARG A 316 -6.12 8.46 -53.75
N MET A 317 -5.38 7.86 -52.79
CA MET A 317 -4.41 8.56 -51.93
C MET A 317 -3.27 9.19 -52.74
N PRO A 318 -2.65 10.25 -52.19
CA PRO A 318 -1.20 10.22 -52.03
C PRO A 318 -0.75 10.60 -50.60
N PRO A 319 0.41 10.09 -50.14
CA PRO A 319 0.86 10.29 -48.76
C PRO A 319 1.49 11.68 -48.57
N LYS A 320 1.02 12.46 -47.59
CA LYS A 320 1.70 13.71 -47.20
C LYS A 320 1.79 13.94 -45.69
N LYS A 321 3.05 13.94 -45.26
CA LYS A 321 3.66 14.79 -44.21
C LYS A 321 3.12 14.62 -42.78
N GLY A 322 3.99 14.11 -41.92
CA GLY A 322 3.75 14.06 -40.48
C GLY A 322 3.50 15.46 -39.92
N ARG A 323 2.31 15.67 -39.35
CA ARG A 323 2.04 16.80 -38.46
C ARG A 323 2.69 16.48 -37.11
N GLN A 324 3.77 17.19 -36.82
CA GLN A 324 4.34 17.26 -35.49
C GLN A 324 3.27 17.87 -34.58
N MET A 325 2.63 17.03 -33.75
CA MET A 325 1.52 17.45 -32.92
C MET A 325 2.10 18.15 -31.68
N GLU A 326 2.25 19.47 -31.78
CA GLU A 326 2.58 20.31 -30.63
C GLU A 326 1.54 20.07 -29.53
N ARG A 327 1.98 19.40 -28.46
CA ARG A 327 1.17 19.17 -27.28
C ARG A 327 1.09 20.47 -26.49
N SER A 328 0.24 21.38 -26.95
CA SER A 328 -0.21 22.54 -26.18
C SER A 328 -0.87 22.05 -24.90
N ALA A 329 -0.07 22.01 -23.83
CA ALA A 329 -0.48 21.61 -22.49
C ALA A 329 -1.35 22.71 -21.88
N THR A 330 -2.57 22.86 -22.42
CA THR A 330 -3.64 23.59 -21.74
C THR A 330 -3.83 22.95 -20.37
N LYS A 331 -3.47 23.70 -19.33
CA LYS A 331 -3.77 23.36 -17.93
C LYS A 331 -5.29 23.26 -17.79
N ARG A 332 -5.84 22.07 -18.05
CA ARG A 332 -7.23 21.79 -17.73
C ARG A 332 -7.31 21.81 -16.21
N ASN A 333 -8.04 22.78 -15.67
CA ASN A 333 -8.40 22.78 -14.26
C ASN A 333 -8.97 21.39 -13.92
N PRO A 334 -8.55 20.76 -12.81
CA PRO A 334 -9.14 19.50 -12.39
C PRO A 334 -10.65 19.70 -12.26
N SER A 335 -11.42 18.78 -12.82
CA SER A 335 -12.87 18.77 -12.62
C SER A 335 -13.16 18.74 -11.12
N PRO A 336 -14.10 19.56 -10.60
CA PRO A 336 -14.38 19.59 -9.18
C PRO A 336 -14.73 18.18 -8.68
N THR A 337 -14.19 17.81 -7.51
CA THR A 337 -14.53 16.55 -6.87
C THR A 337 -16.03 16.50 -6.58
N PRO A 338 -16.69 15.33 -6.70
CA PRO A 338 -18.10 15.20 -6.41
C PRO A 338 -18.36 15.51 -4.93
N VAL A 339 -19.46 16.19 -4.66
CA VAL A 339 -19.98 16.41 -3.31
C VAL A 339 -21.08 15.38 -3.06
N LEU A 340 -20.89 14.53 -2.06
CA LEU A 340 -21.83 13.46 -1.67
C LEU A 340 -22.36 13.78 -0.27
N SER A 341 -23.61 13.47 0.05
CA SER A 341 -24.03 13.39 1.45
C SER A 341 -23.30 12.26 2.17
N PHE A 342 -23.22 12.33 3.51
CA PHE A 342 -22.63 11.27 4.31
C PHE A 342 -23.27 9.90 4.02
N ALA A 343 -24.60 9.83 3.93
CA ALA A 343 -25.31 8.59 3.61
C ALA A 343 -24.95 8.02 2.22
N GLU A 344 -24.95 8.86 1.17
CA GLU A 344 -24.54 8.45 -0.18
C GLU A 344 -23.09 7.98 -0.24
N PHE A 345 -22.18 8.64 0.49
CA PHE A 345 -20.78 8.22 0.58
C PHE A 345 -20.64 6.82 1.20
N ILE A 346 -21.37 6.54 2.28
CA ILE A 346 -21.36 5.22 2.93
C ILE A 346 -22.00 4.15 2.05
N GLU A 347 -23.11 4.46 1.38
CA GLU A 347 -23.76 3.53 0.43
C GLU A 347 -22.84 3.20 -0.75
N GLN A 348 -22.23 4.21 -1.39
CA GLN A 348 -21.30 4.01 -2.50
C GLN A 348 -20.07 3.21 -2.07
N THR A 349 -19.53 3.48 -0.88
CA THR A 349 -18.36 2.74 -0.35
C THR A 349 -18.72 1.29 -0.05
N ARG A 350 -19.91 1.03 0.53
CA ARG A 350 -20.41 -0.33 0.78
C ARG A 350 -20.64 -1.10 -0.52
N ALA A 351 -21.33 -0.51 -1.50
CA ALA A 351 -21.58 -1.13 -2.79
C ALA A 351 -20.28 -1.39 -3.59
N HIS A 352 -19.30 -0.48 -3.49
CA HIS A 352 -17.96 -0.71 -4.05
C HIS A 352 -17.27 -1.91 -3.36
N LYS A 353 -17.30 -1.97 -2.02
CA LYS A 353 -16.73 -3.08 -1.25
C LYS A 353 -17.36 -4.42 -1.62
N GLU A 354 -18.69 -4.50 -1.66
CA GLU A 354 -19.43 -5.72 -2.01
C GLU A 354 -19.05 -6.22 -3.41
N LYS A 355 -18.93 -5.31 -4.38
CA LYS A 355 -18.46 -5.62 -5.73
C LYS A 355 -17.01 -6.08 -5.79
N VAL A 356 -16.13 -5.51 -4.98
CA VAL A 356 -14.72 -5.96 -4.86
C VAL A 356 -14.68 -7.34 -4.21
N ALA A 357 -15.42 -7.56 -3.12
CA ALA A 357 -15.53 -8.85 -2.45
C ALA A 357 -16.06 -9.94 -3.39
N GLU A 358 -17.11 -9.66 -4.17
CA GLU A 358 -17.62 -10.59 -5.20
C GLU A 358 -16.54 -10.93 -6.25
N VAL A 359 -15.81 -9.93 -6.76
CA VAL A 359 -14.76 -10.15 -7.76
C VAL A 359 -13.59 -10.97 -7.21
N VAL A 360 -13.25 -10.83 -5.92
CA VAL A 360 -12.20 -11.63 -5.28
C VAL A 360 -12.72 -13.03 -4.94
N GLN A 361 -13.89 -13.14 -4.31
CA GLN A 361 -14.46 -14.40 -3.83
C GLN A 361 -14.93 -15.33 -4.96
N ARG A 362 -15.50 -14.79 -6.05
CA ARG A 362 -15.87 -15.57 -7.25
C ARG A 362 -14.74 -15.57 -8.26
N HIS A 363 -14.54 -14.46 -8.98
CA HIS A 363 -13.72 -14.45 -10.19
C HIS A 363 -12.21 -14.66 -9.98
N TRP A 364 -11.66 -14.33 -8.81
CA TRP A 364 -10.26 -14.64 -8.50
C TRP A 364 -10.12 -16.06 -7.96
N ARG A 365 -11.00 -16.48 -7.06
CA ARG A 365 -10.98 -17.83 -6.46
C ARG A 365 -11.27 -18.94 -7.47
N ASP A 366 -12.41 -18.88 -8.17
CA ASP A 366 -12.83 -19.89 -9.15
C ASP A 366 -11.76 -20.11 -10.23
N TYR A 367 -11.09 -19.02 -10.63
CA TYR A 367 -9.97 -19.06 -11.56
C TYR A 367 -8.74 -19.72 -10.94
N ALA A 368 -8.35 -19.35 -9.71
CA ALA A 368 -7.21 -19.94 -9.03
C ALA A 368 -7.42 -21.45 -8.85
N VAL A 369 -8.58 -21.88 -8.36
CA VAL A 369 -8.92 -23.30 -8.20
C VAL A 369 -8.92 -24.03 -9.53
N ARG A 370 -9.52 -23.46 -10.60
CA ARG A 370 -9.53 -24.06 -11.94
C ARG A 370 -8.13 -24.20 -12.54
N GLU A 371 -7.31 -23.16 -12.52
CA GLU A 371 -5.94 -23.23 -13.03
C GLU A 371 -5.10 -24.21 -12.23
N LEU A 372 -5.24 -24.26 -10.90
CA LEU A 372 -4.56 -25.25 -10.07
C LEU A 372 -5.01 -26.67 -10.41
N PHE A 373 -6.31 -26.90 -10.59
CA PHE A 373 -6.83 -28.20 -11.03
C PHE A 373 -6.27 -28.60 -12.40
N ASP A 374 -6.29 -27.70 -13.38
CA ASP A 374 -5.80 -27.96 -14.74
C ASP A 374 -4.28 -28.21 -14.79
N LYS A 375 -3.48 -27.51 -13.98
CA LYS A 375 -2.01 -27.66 -13.96
C LYS A 375 -1.52 -28.80 -13.08
N LEU A 376 -2.23 -29.12 -12.00
CA LEU A 376 -1.83 -30.17 -11.06
C LEU A 376 -2.47 -31.52 -11.39
N GLY A 377 -3.62 -31.56 -12.08
CA GLY A 377 -4.35 -32.78 -12.41
C GLY A 377 -3.62 -33.73 -13.36
N THR A 378 -2.62 -33.26 -14.09
CA THR A 378 -1.71 -34.11 -14.88
C THR A 378 -0.71 -34.89 -14.01
N THR A 379 -0.46 -34.41 -12.79
CA THR A 379 0.61 -34.86 -11.90
C THR A 379 0.05 -35.56 -10.65
N PHE A 380 -1.14 -35.15 -10.21
CA PHE A 380 -1.75 -35.54 -8.95
C PHE A 380 -3.20 -35.99 -9.15
N ASN A 381 -3.58 -37.08 -8.47
CA ASN A 381 -4.95 -37.56 -8.46
C ASN A 381 -5.77 -36.85 -7.37
N PHE A 382 -6.74 -36.03 -7.79
CA PHE A 382 -7.69 -35.33 -6.91
C PHE A 382 -8.81 -36.22 -6.36
N LEU A 383 -9.04 -37.41 -6.93
CA LEU A 383 -10.06 -38.36 -6.49
C LEU A 383 -9.56 -39.28 -5.37
N ARG A 384 -8.87 -38.71 -4.38
CA ARG A 384 -8.48 -39.44 -3.16
C ARG A 384 -9.50 -39.19 -2.06
N GLU A 385 -9.91 -40.27 -1.38
CA GLU A 385 -10.88 -40.21 -0.26
C GLU A 385 -10.18 -40.26 1.12
N ASP A 386 -8.94 -40.76 1.18
CA ASP A 386 -8.19 -40.93 2.42
C ASP A 386 -7.51 -39.62 2.85
N THR A 387 -8.12 -38.94 3.82
CA THR A 387 -7.62 -37.70 4.44
C THR A 387 -6.18 -37.83 4.94
N GLN A 388 -5.85 -38.92 5.62
CA GLN A 388 -4.55 -39.06 6.28
C GLN A 388 -3.44 -39.30 5.27
N ARG A 389 -3.67 -40.16 4.27
CA ARG A 389 -2.77 -40.32 3.12
C ARG A 389 -2.63 -39.04 2.30
N HIS A 390 -3.64 -38.17 2.28
CA HIS A 390 -3.53 -36.86 1.63
C HIS A 390 -2.63 -35.92 2.44
N VAL A 391 -2.86 -35.75 3.74
CA VAL A 391 -2.05 -34.89 4.62
C VAL A 391 -0.56 -35.30 4.63
N GLU A 392 -0.27 -36.60 4.59
CA GLU A 392 1.11 -37.12 4.52
C GLU A 392 1.76 -36.97 3.12
N SER A 393 1.02 -36.51 2.10
CA SER A 393 1.47 -36.54 0.71
C SER A 393 2.12 -35.23 0.22
N PRO A 394 2.98 -35.31 -0.84
CA PRO A 394 3.50 -34.12 -1.52
C PRO A 394 2.41 -33.18 -2.04
N GLN A 395 1.21 -33.69 -2.35
CA GLN A 395 0.06 -32.89 -2.80
C GLN A 395 -0.36 -31.87 -1.74
N HIS A 396 -0.52 -32.29 -0.48
CA HIS A 396 -0.87 -31.41 0.63
C HIS A 396 0.20 -30.32 0.82
N ALA A 397 1.49 -30.71 0.83
CA ALA A 397 2.59 -29.76 0.94
C ALA A 397 2.59 -28.70 -0.20
N VAL A 398 2.26 -29.09 -1.43
CA VAL A 398 2.10 -28.16 -2.57
C VAL A 398 0.88 -27.25 -2.37
N CYS A 399 -0.26 -27.78 -1.93
CA CYS A 399 -1.47 -26.99 -1.69
C CYS A 399 -1.27 -25.96 -0.57
N ARG A 400 -0.70 -26.37 0.57
CA ARG A 400 -0.34 -25.47 1.68
C ARG A 400 0.67 -24.41 1.25
N MET A 401 1.65 -24.75 0.40
CA MET A 401 2.57 -23.76 -0.18
C MET A 401 1.83 -22.72 -1.03
N ILE A 402 0.89 -23.17 -1.87
CA ILE A 402 0.06 -22.28 -2.70
C ILE A 402 -0.82 -21.39 -1.80
N ASP A 403 -1.53 -21.95 -0.82
CA ASP A 403 -2.36 -21.19 0.12
C ASP A 403 -1.55 -20.12 0.86
N MET A 404 -0.37 -20.46 1.40
CA MET A 404 0.53 -19.47 2.02
C MET A 404 0.96 -18.35 1.07
N MET A 405 1.19 -18.66 -0.21
CA MET A 405 1.58 -17.68 -1.22
C MET A 405 0.40 -16.78 -1.63
N LEU A 406 -0.77 -17.37 -1.85
CA LEU A 406 -2.01 -16.68 -2.19
C LEU A 406 -2.47 -15.77 -1.04
N GLY A 407 -2.53 -16.30 0.19
CA GLY A 407 -2.85 -15.54 1.39
C GLY A 407 -1.93 -14.34 1.56
N ARG A 408 -0.61 -14.55 1.50
CA ARG A 408 0.38 -13.47 1.60
C ARG A 408 0.26 -12.42 0.50
N MET A 409 -0.14 -12.82 -0.72
CA MET A 409 -0.40 -11.88 -1.82
C MET A 409 -1.65 -11.03 -1.54
N ILE A 410 -2.74 -11.64 -1.05
CA ILE A 410 -3.97 -10.93 -0.70
C ILE A 410 -3.73 -9.99 0.49
N THR A 411 -3.06 -10.44 1.56
CA THR A 411 -2.69 -9.58 2.70
C THR A 411 -1.95 -8.33 2.21
N ARG A 412 -0.89 -8.50 1.42
CA ARG A 412 -0.10 -7.36 0.89
C ARG A 412 -0.89 -6.43 -0.03
N TRP A 413 -1.83 -6.97 -0.79
CA TRP A 413 -2.72 -6.16 -1.62
C TRP A 413 -3.67 -5.34 -0.75
N LEU A 414 -4.27 -5.94 0.29
CA LEU A 414 -5.08 -5.21 1.28
C LEU A 414 -4.27 -4.14 2.00
N GLU A 415 -3.08 -4.48 2.52
CA GLU A 415 -2.17 -3.54 3.19
C GLU A 415 -1.94 -2.28 2.34
N ALA A 416 -1.69 -2.46 1.04
CA ALA A 416 -1.50 -1.37 0.10
C ALA A 416 -2.80 -0.57 -0.16
N CYS A 417 -3.95 -1.23 -0.30
CA CYS A 417 -5.24 -0.57 -0.49
C CYS A 417 -5.69 0.23 0.73
N LEU A 418 -5.53 -0.33 1.94
CA LEU A 418 -5.82 0.39 3.19
C LEU A 418 -4.87 1.58 3.36
N GLU A 419 -3.56 1.40 3.16
CA GLU A 419 -2.59 2.50 3.21
C GLU A 419 -2.91 3.62 2.20
N GLU A 420 -3.34 3.30 0.98
CA GLU A 420 -3.76 4.29 -0.02
C GLU A 420 -5.08 4.99 0.37
N TRP A 421 -6.03 4.27 0.95
CA TRP A 421 -7.29 4.82 1.44
C TRP A 421 -7.10 5.74 2.65
N VAL A 422 -6.32 5.31 3.66
CA VAL A 422 -5.96 6.14 4.83
C VAL A 422 -5.21 7.39 4.38
N ARG A 423 -4.23 7.28 3.48
CA ARG A 423 -3.53 8.45 2.92
C ARG A 423 -4.47 9.39 2.16
N SER A 424 -5.50 8.85 1.50
CA SER A 424 -6.52 9.66 0.81
C SER A 424 -7.43 10.43 1.77
N ILE A 425 -7.57 9.98 3.02
CA ILE A 425 -8.27 10.69 4.10
C ILE A 425 -7.32 11.75 4.72
N GLU A 426 -6.07 11.38 4.99
CA GLU A 426 -5.02 12.30 5.48
C GLU A 426 -4.74 13.46 4.49
N THR A 427 -4.81 13.17 3.17
CA THR A 427 -4.51 14.12 2.08
C THR A 427 -5.56 14.06 0.95
N PRO A 428 -6.75 14.67 1.12
CA PRO A 428 -7.92 14.46 0.26
C PRO A 428 -7.90 15.19 -1.09
N SER A 429 -6.81 14.99 -1.85
CA SER A 429 -6.65 15.50 -3.22
C SER A 429 -7.59 14.85 -4.25
N LEU A 430 -8.00 13.60 -4.00
CA LEU A 430 -8.88 12.80 -4.88
C LEU A 430 -10.13 12.28 -4.16
N PHE A 431 -10.26 12.54 -2.85
CA PHE A 431 -11.39 12.05 -2.06
C PHE A 431 -12.65 12.87 -2.37
N PRO A 432 -13.85 12.25 -2.43
CA PRO A 432 -15.10 13.01 -2.55
C PRO A 432 -15.28 13.92 -1.34
N THR A 433 -15.80 15.13 -1.54
CA THR A 433 -16.11 16.01 -0.41
C THR A 433 -17.46 15.62 0.19
N ILE A 434 -17.49 15.33 1.49
CA ILE A 434 -18.66 14.78 2.17
C ILE A 434 -19.47 15.90 2.81
N ARG A 435 -20.77 15.99 2.50
CA ARG A 435 -21.70 16.90 3.16
C ARG A 435 -22.18 16.29 4.48
N ILE A 436 -22.00 17.06 5.54
CA ILE A 436 -22.59 16.87 6.88
C ILE A 436 -23.39 18.14 7.22
N GLU A 437 -24.29 18.08 8.19
CA GLU A 437 -25.18 19.19 8.52
C GLU A 437 -25.04 19.60 9.98
N LEU A 438 -25.20 20.89 10.28
CA LEU A 438 -25.54 21.35 11.62
C LEU A 438 -27.06 21.46 11.72
N ASP A 439 -27.62 20.83 12.75
CA ASP A 439 -29.05 20.82 13.00
C ASP A 439 -29.38 21.04 14.48
N LEU A 440 -30.64 21.27 14.81
CA LEU A 440 -31.16 21.23 16.18
C LEU A 440 -31.75 19.86 16.50
N SER A 441 -31.31 19.29 17.62
CA SER A 441 -31.93 18.12 18.28
C SER A 441 -33.38 18.40 18.69
N GLU A 442 -34.11 17.35 19.07
CA GLU A 442 -35.45 17.47 19.67
C GLU A 442 -35.44 18.32 20.96
N SER A 443 -34.38 18.21 21.75
CA SER A 443 -34.12 19.05 22.93
C SER A 443 -33.71 20.49 22.61
N GLY A 444 -33.58 20.85 21.32
CA GLY A 444 -33.24 22.19 20.85
C GLY A 444 -31.76 22.55 20.94
N LYS A 445 -30.88 21.56 21.15
CA LYS A 445 -29.42 21.74 21.16
C LYS A 445 -28.86 21.65 19.74
N VAL A 446 -27.82 22.43 19.44
CA VAL A 446 -27.07 22.35 18.20
C VAL A 446 -26.26 21.07 18.20
N ILE A 447 -26.43 20.25 17.16
CA ILE A 447 -25.71 19.01 16.95
C ILE A 447 -25.13 18.96 15.55
N LEU A 448 -23.97 18.31 15.42
CA LEU A 448 -23.47 17.85 14.13
C LEU A 448 -24.22 16.56 13.77
N SER A 449 -24.72 16.48 12.54
CA SER A 449 -25.45 15.34 11.99
C SER A 449 -24.77 14.88 10.69
N PRO A 450 -24.21 13.66 10.64
CA PRO A 450 -23.98 12.72 11.75
C PRO A 450 -23.07 13.29 12.85
N SER A 451 -23.10 12.66 14.03
CA SER A 451 -22.29 13.11 15.18
C SER A 451 -20.79 12.80 15.00
N ARG A 452 -19.90 13.49 15.72
CA ARG A 452 -18.44 13.22 15.69
C ARG A 452 -18.11 11.75 15.95
N ALA A 453 -18.76 11.14 16.95
CA ALA A 453 -18.52 9.74 17.31
C ALA A 453 -19.01 8.79 16.20
N GLU A 454 -20.18 9.06 15.65
CA GLU A 454 -20.77 8.31 14.54
C GLU A 454 -19.92 8.41 13.26
N ILE A 455 -19.37 9.58 12.92
CA ILE A 455 -18.44 9.74 11.79
C ILE A 455 -17.23 8.83 11.97
N ILE A 456 -16.55 8.92 13.12
CA ILE A 456 -15.34 8.13 13.40
C ILE A 456 -15.66 6.63 13.39
N GLN A 457 -16.66 6.20 14.16
CA GLN A 457 -17.10 4.81 14.23
C GLN A 457 -17.50 4.26 12.85
N THR A 458 -18.13 5.07 12.00
CA THR A 458 -18.49 4.65 10.64
C THR A 458 -17.24 4.40 9.80
N PHE A 459 -16.26 5.30 9.83
CA PHE A 459 -15.00 5.12 9.10
C PHE A 459 -14.17 3.94 9.63
N GLU A 460 -14.14 3.72 10.94
CA GLU A 460 -13.53 2.53 11.56
C GLU A 460 -14.26 1.24 11.12
N SER A 461 -15.60 1.27 11.06
CA SER A 461 -16.39 0.12 10.61
C SER A 461 -16.14 -0.20 9.12
N LEU A 462 -15.81 0.79 8.28
CA LEU A 462 -15.42 0.54 6.90
C LEU A 462 -14.11 -0.27 6.83
N ILE A 463 -13.14 0.04 7.69
CA ILE A 463 -11.88 -0.72 7.86
C ILE A 463 -12.18 -2.16 8.33
N ASP A 464 -12.95 -2.34 9.41
CA ASP A 464 -13.34 -3.67 9.92
C ASP A 464 -14.09 -4.51 8.89
N SER A 465 -14.91 -3.84 8.07
CA SER A 465 -15.68 -4.50 7.03
C SER A 465 -14.80 -5.06 5.90
N ALA A 466 -13.56 -4.58 5.74
CA ALA A 466 -12.57 -5.15 4.81
C ALA A 466 -11.97 -6.45 5.36
N GLU A 467 -11.67 -6.53 6.67
CA GLU A 467 -11.29 -7.77 7.34
C GLU A 467 -12.40 -8.83 7.24
N THR A 468 -13.64 -8.42 7.53
CA THR A 468 -14.82 -9.30 7.39
C THR A 468 -14.96 -9.85 5.96
N ALA A 469 -14.65 -9.04 4.93
CA ALA A 469 -14.71 -9.49 3.55
C ALA A 469 -13.63 -10.53 3.21
N LEU A 470 -12.42 -10.40 3.79
CA LEU A 470 -11.32 -11.33 3.56
C LEU A 470 -11.42 -12.61 4.38
N ALA A 471 -12.08 -12.58 5.54
CA ALA A 471 -12.43 -13.79 6.30
C ALA A 471 -13.35 -14.76 5.54
N THR A 472 -13.97 -14.32 4.44
CA THR A 472 -14.74 -15.21 3.53
C THR A 472 -13.87 -15.97 2.52
N LEU A 473 -12.58 -15.65 2.42
CA LEU A 473 -11.63 -16.35 1.57
C LEU A 473 -11.00 -17.51 2.33
N SER A 474 -11.33 -18.73 1.94
CA SER A 474 -10.78 -19.95 2.53
C SER A 474 -9.58 -20.53 1.77
N THR A 475 -8.89 -21.50 2.35
CA THR A 475 -7.88 -22.30 1.64
C THR A 475 -8.45 -22.92 0.36
N VAL A 476 -7.65 -23.11 -0.69
CA VAL A 476 -8.09 -23.75 -1.95
C VAL A 476 -8.15 -25.27 -1.86
N GLU A 477 -7.44 -25.84 -0.89
CA GLU A 477 -7.28 -27.27 -0.71
C GLU A 477 -8.59 -28.07 -0.55
N PRO A 478 -9.61 -27.63 0.24
CA PRO A 478 -10.89 -28.35 0.34
C PRO A 478 -11.68 -28.39 -0.97
N GLU A 479 -11.50 -27.43 -1.87
CA GLU A 479 -12.16 -27.39 -3.18
C GLU A 479 -11.43 -28.23 -4.22
N LEU A 480 -10.11 -28.37 -4.11
CA LEU A 480 -9.31 -29.28 -4.93
C LEU A 480 -9.47 -30.75 -4.51
N PHE A 481 -9.70 -31.02 -3.23
CA PHE A 481 -9.83 -32.37 -2.66
C PHE A 481 -11.13 -32.54 -1.84
N PRO A 482 -12.32 -32.41 -2.47
CA PRO A 482 -13.61 -32.38 -1.76
C PRO A 482 -13.93 -33.68 -1.00
N TYR A 483 -13.34 -34.81 -1.42
CA TYR A 483 -13.54 -36.12 -0.79
C TYR A 483 -12.63 -36.37 0.42
N CYS A 484 -11.57 -35.58 0.62
CA CYS A 484 -10.64 -35.75 1.73
C CYS A 484 -11.17 -35.17 3.06
N GLY A 485 -12.37 -34.58 3.12
CA GLY A 485 -12.94 -34.04 4.36
C GLY A 485 -12.12 -32.94 5.03
N ILE A 486 -11.30 -32.21 4.25
CA ILE A 486 -10.36 -31.21 4.76
C ILE A 486 -11.14 -29.97 5.25
N PRO A 487 -10.88 -29.47 6.47
CA PRO A 487 -11.57 -28.29 6.98
C PRO A 487 -11.20 -27.04 6.17
N SER A 488 -12.21 -26.19 5.95
CA SER A 488 -12.04 -24.87 5.34
C SER A 488 -11.44 -23.89 6.35
N GLU A 489 -10.13 -23.66 6.27
CA GLU A 489 -9.42 -22.62 7.03
C GLU A 489 -9.49 -21.26 6.31
N SER A 490 -9.30 -20.15 7.03
CA SER A 490 -9.12 -18.83 6.40
C SER A 490 -7.80 -18.78 5.62
N LEU A 491 -7.84 -18.30 4.38
CA LEU A 491 -6.67 -18.05 3.53
C LEU A 491 -5.84 -16.86 4.02
N VAL A 492 -6.49 -15.93 4.72
CA VAL A 492 -5.91 -14.64 5.08
C VAL A 492 -6.03 -14.44 6.59
N THR A 493 -4.89 -14.12 7.20
CA THR A 493 -4.81 -13.56 8.55
C THR A 493 -4.24 -12.15 8.42
N ILE A 494 -4.93 -11.17 8.99
CA ILE A 494 -4.50 -9.77 9.01
C ILE A 494 -3.87 -9.50 10.39
N ASP A 495 -2.80 -8.71 10.44
CA ASP A 495 -2.25 -8.27 11.72
C ASP A 495 -3.20 -7.25 12.38
N GLN A 496 -3.81 -7.63 13.51
CA GLN A 496 -4.69 -6.75 14.28
C GLN A 496 -4.01 -5.45 14.68
N LYS A 497 -2.68 -5.45 14.91
CA LYS A 497 -1.93 -4.21 15.23
C LYS A 497 -1.90 -3.25 14.06
N LEU A 498 -1.86 -3.76 12.83
CA LEU A 498 -1.92 -2.95 11.63
C LEU A 498 -3.32 -2.36 11.43
N MET A 499 -4.37 -3.14 11.71
CA MET A 499 -5.76 -2.66 11.67
C MET A 499 -6.02 -1.55 12.69
N VAL A 500 -5.51 -1.70 13.92
CA VAL A 500 -5.54 -0.64 14.94
C VAL A 500 -4.81 0.62 14.47
N ASN A 501 -3.60 0.49 13.90
CA ASN A 501 -2.85 1.63 13.36
C ASN A 501 -3.62 2.39 12.27
N PHE A 502 -4.25 1.68 11.33
CA PHE A 502 -5.08 2.31 10.30
C PHE A 502 -6.29 3.06 10.89
N LYS A 503 -6.96 2.48 11.90
CA LYS A 503 -8.05 3.16 12.63
C LYS A 503 -7.56 4.41 13.36
N GLU A 504 -6.47 4.31 14.12
CA GLU A 504 -5.89 5.44 14.85
C GLU A 504 -5.53 6.60 13.92
N ARG A 505 -4.91 6.33 12.76
CA ARG A 505 -4.58 7.34 11.75
C ARG A 505 -5.83 8.01 11.17
N VAL A 506 -6.85 7.23 10.81
CA VAL A 506 -8.12 7.77 10.29
C VAL A 506 -8.85 8.57 11.36
N GLY A 507 -8.91 8.08 12.60
CA GLY A 507 -9.46 8.81 13.74
C GLY A 507 -8.75 10.14 13.98
N CYS A 508 -7.41 10.16 13.95
CA CYS A 508 -6.63 11.40 14.05
C CYS A 508 -6.93 12.39 12.91
N ALA A 509 -6.94 11.93 11.66
CA ALA A 509 -7.22 12.77 10.49
C ALA A 509 -8.64 13.36 10.53
N LEU A 510 -9.64 12.56 10.92
CA LEU A 510 -11.03 12.99 11.09
C LEU A 510 -11.18 13.97 12.26
N LEU A 511 -10.50 13.74 13.39
CA LEU A 511 -10.53 14.65 14.55
C LEU A 511 -9.88 16.01 14.25
N GLU A 512 -8.83 16.04 13.42
CA GLU A 512 -8.24 17.28 12.93
C GLU A 512 -9.24 18.03 12.03
N ASP A 513 -9.82 17.36 11.04
CA ASP A 513 -10.71 17.99 10.04
C ASP A 513 -12.07 18.40 10.62
N LEU A 514 -12.55 17.71 11.65
CA LEU A 514 -13.78 18.05 12.39
C LEU A 514 -13.58 19.14 13.45
N ARG A 515 -12.37 19.68 13.65
CA ARG A 515 -12.11 20.74 14.64
C ARG A 515 -12.90 22.01 14.35
N GLU A 516 -12.80 22.55 13.14
CA GLU A 516 -13.53 23.76 12.74
C GLU A 516 -15.06 23.53 12.71
N PRO A 517 -15.60 22.41 12.19
CA PRO A 517 -17.02 22.08 12.29
C PRO A 517 -17.58 22.09 13.72
N LEU A 518 -16.79 21.65 14.71
CA LEU A 518 -17.19 21.63 16.12
C LEU A 518 -17.15 23.04 16.74
N GLN A 519 -16.13 23.86 16.43
CA GLN A 519 -16.09 25.26 16.85
C GLN A 519 -17.25 26.08 16.25
N LEU A 520 -17.65 25.75 15.00
CA LEU A 520 -18.83 26.32 14.38
C LEU A 520 -20.11 25.87 15.10
N ALA A 521 -20.22 24.60 15.49
CA ALA A 521 -21.33 24.10 16.30
C ALA A 521 -21.43 24.83 17.65
N GLU A 522 -20.31 25.03 18.35
CA GLU A 522 -20.22 25.79 19.60
C GLU A 522 -20.63 27.26 19.42
N SER A 523 -20.25 27.87 18.29
CA SER A 523 -20.65 29.24 17.93
C SER A 523 -22.17 29.37 17.74
N TYR A 524 -22.82 28.36 17.13
CA TYR A 524 -24.28 28.27 17.10
C TYR A 524 -24.88 27.87 18.46
N ALA A 525 -24.18 27.10 19.30
CA ALA A 525 -24.67 26.69 20.62
C ALA A 525 -24.84 27.89 21.59
N ALA A 526 -24.00 28.92 21.46
CA ALA A 526 -24.16 30.21 22.13
C ALA A 526 -25.52 30.89 21.82
N HIS A 527 -26.25 30.43 20.80
CA HIS A 527 -27.57 30.92 20.42
C HIS A 527 -28.75 30.05 20.91
N GLU A 528 -28.50 28.87 21.51
CA GLU A 528 -29.54 27.99 22.09
C GLU A 528 -30.26 28.63 23.27
N LYS A 529 -29.48 29.14 24.24
CA LYS A 529 -29.95 29.66 25.53
C LYS A 529 -31.06 30.69 25.42
N ILE A 530 -31.05 31.49 24.35
CA ILE A 530 -32.03 32.54 24.06
C ILE A 530 -33.45 31.98 23.92
N ARG A 531 -33.64 30.69 23.65
CA ARG A 531 -34.97 30.03 23.65
C ARG A 531 -35.61 29.95 25.05
N PHE A 532 -34.80 29.98 26.11
CA PHE A 532 -35.25 29.81 27.50
C PHE A 532 -34.97 31.04 28.39
N GLU A 533 -33.84 31.72 28.17
CA GLU A 533 -33.42 32.87 29.01
C GLU A 533 -34.09 34.19 28.59
N VAL A 534 -34.51 34.35 27.33
CA VAL A 534 -35.20 35.56 26.84
C VAL A 534 -36.71 35.42 27.02
N GLY A 535 -37.12 35.31 28.29
CA GLY A 535 -38.52 35.50 28.68
C GLY A 535 -38.97 36.94 28.39
N PRO A 536 -40.28 37.16 28.10
CA PRO A 536 -40.81 38.51 27.98
C PRO A 536 -40.61 39.27 29.30
N PRO A 537 -40.32 40.59 29.27
CA PRO A 537 -40.17 41.37 30.49
C PRO A 537 -41.44 41.29 31.35
N SER A 538 -41.31 41.12 32.66
CA SER A 538 -42.46 41.04 33.57
C SER A 538 -43.33 42.30 33.55
N ASN A 539 -42.75 43.46 33.25
CA ASN A 539 -43.43 44.75 33.09
C ASN A 539 -43.83 45.07 31.63
N ALA A 540 -43.76 44.11 30.70
CA ALA A 540 -44.00 44.37 29.28
C ALA A 540 -45.45 44.74 28.93
N ALA A 541 -46.41 44.40 29.79
CA ALA A 541 -47.80 44.85 29.65
C ALA A 541 -47.95 46.35 29.95
N GLU A 542 -47.19 46.85 30.93
CA GLU A 542 -47.26 48.23 31.44
C GLU A 542 -46.35 49.20 30.66
N ASN A 543 -45.35 48.68 29.92
CA ASN A 543 -44.34 49.47 29.24
C ASN A 543 -44.13 49.03 27.77
N PHE A 544 -44.78 49.76 26.85
CA PHE A 544 -44.61 49.59 25.40
C PHE A 544 -43.16 49.74 24.92
N GLY A 545 -42.33 50.53 25.60
CA GLY A 545 -40.90 50.64 25.32
C GLY A 545 -40.19 49.31 25.57
N ALA A 546 -40.40 48.70 26.74
CA ALA A 546 -39.86 47.39 27.08
C ALA A 546 -40.32 46.28 26.12
N ALA A 547 -41.60 46.34 25.67
CA ALA A 547 -42.14 45.44 24.67
C ALA A 547 -41.47 45.61 23.29
N ARG A 548 -41.31 46.86 22.82
CA ARG A 548 -40.60 47.17 21.57
C ARG A 548 -39.14 46.72 21.62
N ASP A 549 -38.46 46.98 22.73
CA ASP A 549 -37.07 46.58 22.92
C ASP A 549 -36.90 45.07 22.98
N PHE A 550 -37.86 44.34 23.54
CA PHE A 550 -37.89 42.88 23.48
C PHE A 550 -37.97 42.36 22.04
N VAL A 551 -38.92 42.86 21.24
CA VAL A 551 -39.07 42.48 19.82
C VAL A 551 -37.81 42.86 19.02
N ASN A 552 -37.24 44.03 19.25
CA ASN A 552 -35.98 44.46 18.65
C ASN A 552 -34.83 43.51 19.01
N ARG A 553 -34.70 43.09 20.27
CA ARG A 553 -33.71 42.09 20.70
C ARG A 553 -33.92 40.75 19.99
N CYS A 554 -35.15 40.26 19.87
CA CYS A 554 -35.45 39.03 19.11
C CYS A 554 -35.03 39.14 17.64
N ALA A 555 -35.30 40.27 16.98
CA ALA A 555 -34.92 40.52 15.58
C ALA A 555 -33.39 40.63 15.40
N GLN A 556 -32.70 41.41 16.26
CA GLN A 556 -31.24 41.50 16.27
C GLN A 556 -30.58 40.14 16.52
N ALA A 557 -31.15 39.34 17.42
CA ALA A 557 -30.69 37.98 17.69
C ALA A 557 -30.87 37.07 16.46
N SER A 558 -32.01 37.11 15.78
CA SER A 558 -32.22 36.36 14.52
C SER A 558 -31.19 36.76 13.44
N ALA A 559 -30.93 38.06 13.30
CA ALA A 559 -29.89 38.56 12.41
C ALA A 559 -28.47 38.08 12.80
N ALA A 560 -28.16 37.96 14.10
CA ALA A 560 -26.88 37.45 14.57
C ALA A 560 -26.65 35.98 14.19
N VAL A 561 -27.67 35.11 14.32
CA VAL A 561 -27.60 33.69 13.90
C VAL A 561 -27.27 33.56 12.41
N THR A 562 -27.89 34.39 11.57
CA THR A 562 -27.63 34.42 10.12
C THR A 562 -26.20 34.90 9.78
N ARG A 563 -25.53 35.65 10.68
CA ARG A 563 -24.17 36.15 10.49
C ARG A 563 -23.07 35.17 10.88
N VAL A 564 -23.37 34.10 11.64
CA VAL A 564 -22.36 33.14 12.14
C VAL A 564 -21.61 32.49 10.98
N CYS A 565 -22.34 31.89 10.01
CA CYS A 565 -21.73 31.32 8.81
C CYS A 565 -22.76 31.23 7.66
N PRO A 566 -22.87 32.26 6.82
CA PRO A 566 -23.86 32.31 5.74
C PRO A 566 -23.49 31.36 4.59
N GLY A 567 -24.20 30.23 4.51
CA GLY A 567 -24.10 29.28 3.39
C GLY A 567 -23.30 28.01 3.66
N GLY A 568 -22.72 27.87 4.86
CA GLY A 568 -21.96 26.69 5.28
C GLY A 568 -20.45 26.89 5.25
N MET A 569 -19.73 25.89 5.77
CA MET A 569 -18.28 25.91 5.92
C MET A 569 -17.65 24.70 5.21
N ARG A 570 -16.39 24.80 4.78
CA ARG A 570 -15.66 23.70 4.12
C ARG A 570 -14.32 23.43 4.81
N SER A 571 -14.14 22.20 5.27
CA SER A 571 -12.85 21.66 5.72
C SER A 571 -12.18 20.85 4.58
N LYS A 572 -11.16 20.03 4.87
CA LYS A 572 -10.46 19.24 3.84
C LYS A 572 -11.35 18.13 3.29
N LEU A 573 -12.08 17.42 4.16
CA LEU A 573 -12.98 16.32 3.79
C LEU A 573 -14.45 16.75 3.72
N PHE A 574 -14.87 17.70 4.57
CA PHE A 574 -16.29 17.98 4.79
C PHE A 574 -16.77 19.33 4.22
N ILE A 575 -18.05 19.36 3.85
CA ILE A 575 -18.84 20.58 3.73
C ILE A 575 -19.93 20.52 4.80
N VAL A 576 -19.95 21.51 5.68
CA VAL A 576 -20.92 21.65 6.77
C VAL A 576 -22.05 22.56 6.30
N ASP A 577 -23.25 22.01 6.09
CA ASP A 577 -24.43 22.82 5.79
C ASP A 577 -25.02 23.42 7.08
N THR A 578 -25.07 24.75 7.15
CA THR A 578 -25.60 25.52 8.29
C THR A 578 -27.04 25.99 8.10
N ARG A 579 -27.65 25.74 6.94
CA ARG A 579 -28.97 26.28 6.57
C ARG A 579 -30.07 25.77 7.49
N ASN A 580 -30.02 24.49 7.89
CA ASN A 580 -31.07 23.88 8.69
C ASN A 580 -31.06 24.43 10.13
N VAL A 581 -29.91 24.40 10.82
CA VAL A 581 -29.76 25.05 12.15
C VAL A 581 -30.10 26.54 12.12
N THR A 582 -29.61 27.29 11.12
CA THR A 582 -29.87 28.73 10.97
C THR A 582 -31.38 28.98 10.85
N ARG A 583 -32.07 28.24 9.98
CA ARG A 583 -33.52 28.33 9.82
C ARG A 583 -34.27 27.96 11.10
N LYS A 584 -33.95 26.83 11.74
CA LYS A 584 -34.64 26.38 12.96
C LYS A 584 -34.46 27.35 14.13
N LEU A 585 -33.25 27.88 14.34
CA LEU A 585 -32.98 28.90 15.38
C LEU A 585 -33.72 30.21 15.11
N SER A 586 -33.74 30.69 13.85
CA SER A 586 -34.48 31.91 13.49
C SER A 586 -35.98 31.73 13.66
N MET A 587 -36.56 30.61 13.20
CA MET A 587 -37.98 30.29 13.40
C MET A 587 -38.36 30.16 14.89
N ALA A 588 -37.46 29.65 15.73
CA ALA A 588 -37.69 29.59 17.17
C ALA A 588 -37.77 30.99 17.81
N ARG A 589 -36.91 31.93 17.37
CA ARG A 589 -36.91 33.32 17.84
C ARG A 589 -38.11 34.12 17.33
N GLU A 590 -38.48 33.93 16.08
CA GLU A 590 -39.72 34.48 15.51
C GLU A 590 -40.96 33.99 16.27
N ARG A 591 -40.99 32.71 16.65
CA ARG A 591 -42.09 32.15 17.45
C ARG A 591 -42.17 32.84 18.82
N VAL A 592 -41.06 32.95 19.56
CA VAL A 592 -41.04 33.65 20.87
C VAL A 592 -41.53 35.10 20.73
N SER A 593 -41.06 35.84 19.73
CA SER A 593 -41.53 37.21 19.49
C SER A 593 -43.00 37.29 19.10
N ARG A 594 -43.51 36.31 18.33
CA ARG A 594 -44.92 36.24 17.91
C ARG A 594 -45.84 35.89 19.06
N ASP A 595 -45.48 34.89 19.87
CA ASP A 595 -46.26 34.44 21.01
C ASP A 595 -46.35 35.55 22.07
N PHE A 596 -45.26 36.29 22.27
CA PHE A 596 -45.26 37.52 23.07
C PHE A 596 -46.23 38.57 22.52
N LEU A 597 -46.13 38.95 21.23
CA LEU A 597 -47.02 39.94 20.61
C LEU A 597 -48.51 39.54 20.67
N ILE A 598 -48.82 38.24 20.50
CA ILE A 598 -50.19 37.71 20.66
C ILE A 598 -50.66 37.86 22.12
N SER A 599 -49.80 37.58 23.09
CA SER A 599 -50.11 37.74 24.52
C SER A 599 -50.39 39.21 24.85
N THR A 600 -49.52 40.12 24.43
CA THR A 600 -49.70 41.57 24.61
C THR A 600 -50.97 42.09 23.91
N SER A 601 -51.28 41.65 22.68
CA SER A 601 -52.53 42.01 21.99
C SER A 601 -53.76 41.63 22.80
N ARG A 602 -53.82 40.39 23.31
CA ARG A 602 -54.94 39.90 24.13
C ARG A 602 -55.10 40.66 25.44
N GLN A 603 -54.00 41.06 26.07
CA GLN A 603 -54.03 41.88 27.27
C GLN A 603 -54.56 43.29 26.99
N LEU A 604 -54.07 43.95 25.93
CA LEU A 604 -54.57 45.26 25.51
C LEU A 604 -56.06 45.20 25.10
N GLU A 605 -56.49 44.14 24.41
CA GLU A 605 -57.90 43.89 24.10
C GLU A 605 -58.77 43.69 25.35
N LYS A 606 -58.21 43.16 26.44
CA LYS A 606 -58.89 43.05 27.74
C LYS A 606 -59.02 44.41 28.41
N GLU A 607 -57.93 45.16 28.53
CA GLU A 607 -57.91 46.50 29.14
C GLU A 607 -58.81 47.49 28.38
N VAL A 608 -58.79 47.49 27.05
CA VAL A 608 -59.69 48.30 26.21
C VAL A 608 -61.16 47.91 26.41
N ARG A 609 -61.46 46.64 26.66
CA ARG A 609 -62.84 46.22 27.03
C ARG A 609 -63.21 46.74 28.42
N GLU A 610 -62.35 46.58 29.41
CA GLU A 610 -62.58 47.05 30.78
C GLU A 610 -62.78 48.57 30.83
N LEU A 611 -61.96 49.35 30.12
CA LEU A 611 -62.15 50.80 29.95
C LEU A 611 -63.47 51.15 29.27
N ARG A 612 -63.88 50.41 28.23
CA ARG A 612 -65.19 50.61 27.58
C ARG A 612 -66.36 50.29 28.52
N TYR A 613 -66.25 49.27 29.38
CA TYR A 613 -67.26 48.97 30.39
C TYR A 613 -67.32 50.06 31.46
N ALA A 614 -66.17 50.53 31.96
CA ALA A 614 -66.10 51.63 32.92
C ALA A 614 -66.69 52.93 32.35
N TYR A 615 -66.35 53.28 31.10
CA TYR A 615 -66.89 54.46 30.42
C TYR A 615 -68.41 54.38 30.25
N ARG A 616 -68.95 53.24 29.79
CA ARG A 616 -70.40 53.02 29.68
C ARG A 616 -71.12 53.06 31.04
N SER A 617 -70.46 52.61 32.10
CA SER A 617 -71.00 52.69 33.47
C SER A 617 -71.10 54.15 33.95
N LEU A 618 -70.07 54.96 33.70
CA LEU A 618 -70.07 56.40 33.98
C LEU A 618 -71.12 57.15 33.14
N GLU A 619 -71.24 56.82 31.86
CA GLU A 619 -72.26 57.36 30.95
C GLU A 619 -73.68 57.04 31.46
N GLN A 620 -73.92 55.80 31.91
CA GLN A 620 -75.19 55.41 32.53
C GLN A 620 -75.45 56.21 33.82
N GLN A 621 -74.48 56.35 34.72
CA GLN A 621 -74.63 57.14 35.95
C GLN A 621 -74.96 58.61 35.67
N LEU A 622 -74.29 59.24 34.70
CA LEU A 622 -74.55 60.61 34.29
C LEU A 622 -75.93 60.78 33.61
N SER A 623 -76.42 59.75 32.92
CA SER A 623 -77.74 59.78 32.26
C SER A 623 -78.93 59.61 33.22
N VAL A 624 -78.70 59.21 34.47
CA VAL A 624 -79.75 58.89 35.47
C VAL A 624 -80.09 60.08 36.40
N THR A 625 -79.49 61.26 36.18
CA THR A 625 -79.88 62.51 36.86
C THR A 625 -80.61 63.52 35.96
N PRO A 626 -81.90 63.28 35.66
CA PRO A 626 -82.91 64.32 35.56
C PRO A 626 -83.73 64.38 36.88
N GLU A 627 -83.85 65.59 37.43
CA GLU A 627 -84.56 65.99 38.67
C GLU A 627 -83.83 65.77 40.01
#